data_AF-A0A9P1MC50-F1
#
_entry.id   AF-A0A9P1MC50-F1
#
_cell.length_a   1.000
_cell.length_b   1.000
_cell.length_c   1.000
_cell.angle_alpha   90.00
_cell.angle_beta   90.00
_cell.angle_gamma   90.00
#
_symmetry.space_group_name_H-M   'P 1'
#
loop_
_entity.id
_entity.type
_entity.pdbx_description
1 polymer ?
#
loop_
_entity_poly.entity_id
_entity_poly.type
_entity_poly.pdbx_seq_one_letter_code
_entity_poly.pdbx_strand_id
1 'polypeptide(L)'
;MQLSSILALALLPMGILANPVPQPDEVAEPAQLFKRTVQTCSIIRSAVNCRRGPSTSSGVKTKLAKGEQHKFGCVLKGSASPLTDLATEQIDGIGDESPHAAAPADRSKTRTRRCVSHSFGIVTTCFMMSDPKNSIYVINNSGRQQSYALFNDLPRLFGEADAEIWTSVLAVCTVPNGSQNEFTIEKQCYAFVGASNTAVSSGVTGGVRGQRKVILGIKALDETITYGTTLQMDVVEGAPQFLPEELPKAAQPGAFEIRTADSTDENNFTFENAKANNWIIGLGGFTDGVKIGPPAAYLVPKPGISYQIQPSNTYYVCVGKSETGQAMNGADSSLKVIKLDFAMGTRELIVVHDQENNLVTQL
;
A
#
# COMPACT_ATOMS: atom_id res chain seq x y z
N MET A 1 23.42 -75.11 -25.44
CA MET A 1 23.55 -73.98 -26.40
C MET A 1 24.11 -72.82 -25.59
N GLN A 2 25.44 -72.58 -25.52
CA GLN A 2 26.27 -71.82 -26.48
C GLN A 2 25.58 -70.49 -26.89
N LEU A 3 26.12 -69.27 -26.76
CA LEU A 3 27.47 -68.69 -26.57
C LEU A 3 27.30 -67.38 -25.75
N SER A 4 28.16 -67.03 -24.78
CA SER A 4 29.45 -66.32 -24.90
C SER A 4 29.41 -65.01 -25.69
N SER A 5 29.57 -63.85 -25.02
CA SER A 5 30.36 -62.72 -25.53
C SER A 5 30.70 -61.73 -24.42
N ILE A 6 31.99 -61.71 -24.11
CA ILE A 6 32.72 -60.74 -23.29
C ILE A 6 33.13 -59.59 -24.21
N LEU A 7 32.93 -58.34 -23.82
CA LEU A 7 33.65 -57.21 -24.40
C LEU A 7 34.15 -56.30 -23.29
N ALA A 8 35.46 -56.33 -23.09
CA ALA A 8 36.22 -55.44 -22.24
C ALA A 8 36.34 -54.08 -22.93
N LEU A 9 36.09 -52.99 -22.19
CA LEU A 9 36.47 -51.65 -22.59
C LEU A 9 37.45 -51.06 -21.57
N ALA A 10 38.59 -50.65 -22.09
CA ALA A 10 39.77 -50.23 -21.36
C ALA A 10 39.64 -48.83 -20.73
N LEU A 11 40.30 -48.67 -19.60
CA LEU A 11 40.62 -47.42 -18.91
C LEU A 11 41.60 -46.57 -19.73
N LEU A 12 41.31 -45.27 -19.85
CA LEU A 12 42.28 -44.20 -20.09
C LEU A 12 41.95 -43.00 -19.18
N PRO A 13 42.87 -42.52 -18.33
CA PRO A 13 42.72 -41.25 -17.65
C PRO A 13 43.30 -40.13 -18.54
N MET A 14 42.43 -39.33 -19.16
CA MET A 14 42.86 -38.06 -19.75
C MET A 14 42.90 -36.99 -18.67
N GLY A 15 44.11 -36.59 -18.29
CA GLY A 15 44.36 -35.40 -17.49
C GLY A 15 44.00 -34.15 -18.29
N ILE A 16 42.92 -33.48 -17.88
CA ILE A 16 42.58 -32.14 -18.34
C ILE A 16 43.15 -31.16 -17.32
N LEU A 17 44.15 -30.38 -17.73
CA LEU A 17 44.60 -29.21 -16.99
C LEU A 17 43.46 -28.19 -16.99
N ALA A 18 42.84 -27.99 -15.83
CA ALA A 18 41.84 -26.95 -15.61
C ALA A 18 42.53 -25.59 -15.71
N ASN A 19 42.22 -24.84 -16.77
CA ASN A 19 42.42 -23.40 -16.79
C ASN A 19 41.54 -22.80 -15.67
N PRO A 20 42.02 -21.83 -14.87
CA PRO A 20 41.18 -21.18 -13.88
C PRO A 20 40.01 -20.51 -14.61
N VAL A 21 38.80 -21.03 -14.33
CA VAL A 21 37.55 -20.40 -14.72
C VAL A 21 37.57 -19.00 -14.11
N PRO A 22 37.43 -17.92 -14.90
CA PRO A 22 37.26 -16.58 -14.36
C PRO A 22 36.09 -16.64 -13.39
N GLN A 23 36.33 -16.31 -12.12
CA GLN A 23 35.24 -16.19 -11.16
C GLN A 23 34.26 -15.16 -11.73
N PRO A 24 32.97 -15.51 -11.87
CA PRO A 24 31.99 -14.51 -12.26
C PRO A 24 32.03 -13.43 -11.18
N ASP A 25 32.30 -12.18 -11.59
CA ASP A 25 32.06 -11.03 -10.74
C ASP A 25 30.65 -11.19 -10.18
N GLU A 26 30.54 -11.19 -8.85
CA GLU A 26 29.29 -11.38 -8.12
C GLU A 26 28.33 -10.28 -8.54
N VAL A 27 27.49 -10.57 -9.54
CA VAL A 27 26.43 -9.68 -10.00
C VAL A 27 25.43 -9.64 -8.85
N ALA A 28 25.54 -8.59 -8.02
CA ALA A 28 24.63 -8.36 -6.92
C ALA A 28 23.18 -8.47 -7.42
N GLU A 29 22.38 -9.34 -6.79
CA GLU A 29 20.99 -9.50 -7.16
C GLU A 29 20.28 -8.13 -7.17
N PRO A 30 19.43 -7.82 -8.16
CA PRO A 30 18.70 -6.56 -8.25
C PRO A 30 17.91 -6.22 -6.97
N ALA A 31 17.49 -7.24 -6.21
CA ALA A 31 16.82 -7.09 -4.92
C ALA A 31 17.71 -6.48 -3.81
N GLN A 32 19.05 -6.61 -3.91
CA GLN A 32 19.98 -6.05 -2.93
C GLN A 32 20.33 -4.58 -3.20
N LEU A 33 20.21 -4.10 -4.44
CA LEU A 33 20.50 -2.71 -4.84
C LEU A 33 19.57 -1.67 -4.21
N PHE A 34 18.42 -2.09 -3.69
CA PHE A 34 17.43 -1.21 -3.05
C PHE A 34 17.17 -1.54 -1.58
N LYS A 35 18.03 -2.34 -0.94
CA LYS A 35 17.88 -2.66 0.48
C LYS A 35 18.00 -1.37 1.31
N ARG A 36 16.87 -0.90 1.84
CA ARG A 36 16.78 0.31 2.66
C ARG A 36 17.15 -0.05 4.08
N THR A 37 18.30 0.40 4.55
CA THR A 37 18.64 0.31 5.98
C THR A 37 18.18 1.59 6.65
N VAL A 38 17.35 1.48 7.70
CA VAL A 38 17.07 2.61 8.58
C VAL A 38 18.34 2.92 9.36
N GLN A 39 18.90 4.10 9.14
CA GLN A 39 20.07 4.56 9.89
C GLN A 39 19.62 5.61 10.91
N THR A 40 20.01 5.40 12.17
CA THR A 40 19.83 6.42 13.21
C THR A 40 21.05 7.31 13.18
N CYS A 41 20.87 8.57 12.78
CA CYS A 41 21.96 9.54 12.71
C CYS A 41 21.82 10.55 13.85
N SER A 42 22.93 10.85 14.53
CA SER A 42 23.01 11.93 15.54
C SER A 42 23.46 13.23 14.89
N ILE A 43 22.81 14.34 15.24
CA ILE A 43 23.22 15.67 14.77
C ILE A 43 24.42 16.17 15.58
N ILE A 44 25.63 16.07 15.02
CA ILE A 44 26.87 16.27 15.78
C ILE A 44 27.35 17.72 15.92
N ARG A 45 26.92 18.65 15.06
CA ARG A 45 27.54 20.00 14.99
C ARG A 45 26.58 21.17 15.20
N SER A 46 25.49 21.23 14.46
CA SER A 46 24.54 22.35 14.50
C SER A 46 23.12 21.86 14.29
N ALA A 47 22.13 22.65 14.70
CA ALA A 47 20.73 22.32 14.43
C ALA A 47 20.49 22.19 12.91
N VAL A 48 19.68 21.20 12.51
CA VAL A 48 19.34 20.92 11.12
C VAL A 48 17.86 21.19 10.90
N ASN A 49 17.54 21.95 9.85
CA ASN A 49 16.16 22.18 9.43
C ASN A 49 15.74 21.10 8.43
N CYS A 50 14.83 20.21 8.83
CA CYS A 50 14.18 19.27 7.92
C CYS A 50 13.04 20.02 7.19
N ARG A 51 13.14 20.14 5.87
CA ARG A 51 12.18 20.91 5.05
C ARG A 51 11.20 19.98 4.33
N ARG A 52 10.05 20.52 3.93
CA ARG A 52 8.99 19.77 3.21
C ARG A 52 9.32 19.45 1.75
N GLY A 53 10.38 20.03 1.20
CA GLY A 53 10.74 19.87 -0.22
C GLY A 53 12.24 19.93 -0.44
N PRO A 54 12.69 19.74 -1.70
CA PRO A 54 14.09 19.62 -2.06
C PRO A 54 14.86 20.96 -1.99
N SER A 55 14.15 22.08 -1.85
CA SER A 55 14.74 23.43 -1.86
C SER A 55 14.90 24.03 -0.47
N THR A 56 15.90 24.90 -0.31
CA THR A 56 16.07 25.73 0.90
C THR A 56 14.99 26.79 1.05
N SER A 57 14.21 27.06 -0.01
CA SER A 57 13.02 27.90 0.04
C SER A 57 11.78 27.16 0.58
N SER A 58 11.79 25.82 0.64
CA SER A 58 10.67 25.05 1.17
C SER A 58 10.53 25.26 2.69
N GLY A 59 9.29 25.29 3.18
CA GLY A 59 8.98 25.46 4.60
C GLY A 59 9.68 24.42 5.48
N VAL A 60 10.20 24.87 6.62
CA VAL A 60 10.82 24.00 7.63
C VAL A 60 9.71 23.20 8.32
N LYS A 61 9.75 21.88 8.23
CA LYS A 61 8.81 20.97 8.89
C LYS A 61 9.20 20.74 10.35
N THR A 62 10.49 20.50 10.59
CA THR A 62 11.01 20.33 11.95
C THR A 62 12.47 20.81 12.01
N LYS A 63 12.90 21.21 13.21
CA LYS A 63 14.28 21.55 13.50
C LYS A 63 14.81 20.50 14.45
N LEU A 64 15.90 19.84 14.07
CA LEU A 64 16.60 18.89 14.92
C LEU A 64 17.75 19.61 15.61
N ALA A 65 17.82 19.59 16.93
CA ALA A 65 18.90 20.21 17.69
C ALA A 65 20.18 19.37 17.67
N LYS A 66 21.32 19.99 17.99
CA LYS A 66 22.59 19.27 18.18
C LYS A 66 22.41 18.25 19.32
N GLY A 67 22.83 17.00 19.07
CA GLY A 67 22.69 15.88 20.01
C GLY A 67 21.42 15.06 19.81
N GLU A 68 20.42 15.56 19.09
CA GLU A 68 19.23 14.76 18.78
C GLU A 68 19.56 13.66 17.77
N GLN A 69 18.94 12.50 18.00
CA GLN A 69 19.01 11.36 17.09
C GLN A 69 17.75 11.31 16.23
N HIS A 70 17.92 11.06 14.94
CA HIS A 70 16.78 10.92 14.03
C HIS A 70 17.01 9.75 13.08
N LYS A 71 15.93 9.03 12.78
CA LYS A 71 15.95 7.88 11.87
C LYS A 71 15.79 8.37 10.44
N PHE A 72 16.77 8.12 9.60
CA PHE A 72 16.73 8.41 8.17
C PHE A 72 16.66 7.09 7.38
N GLY A 73 15.84 7.07 6.34
CA GLY A 73 15.89 6.01 5.34
C GLY A 73 17.02 6.28 4.35
N CYS A 74 18.09 5.49 4.40
CA CYS A 74 19.19 5.58 3.43
C CYS A 74 19.04 4.49 2.36
N VAL A 75 19.36 4.84 1.11
CA VAL A 75 19.50 3.86 0.02
C VAL A 75 21.00 3.65 -0.20
N LEU A 76 21.45 2.39 -0.20
CA LEU A 76 22.82 2.03 -0.57
C LEU A 76 23.07 2.47 -2.02
N LYS A 77 24.04 3.35 -2.24
CA LYS A 77 24.36 3.87 -3.57
C LYS A 77 25.27 2.89 -4.31
N GLY A 78 24.74 2.17 -5.29
CA GLY A 78 25.51 1.58 -6.39
C GLY A 78 26.01 2.67 -7.34
N SER A 79 27.17 2.47 -7.96
CA SER A 79 27.93 3.45 -8.75
C SER A 79 27.21 4.03 -9.97
N ALA A 80 27.70 5.20 -10.41
CA ALA A 80 27.07 6.22 -11.25
C ALA A 80 26.60 5.82 -12.67
N SER A 81 25.48 6.42 -13.08
CA SER A 81 25.26 6.99 -14.42
C SER A 81 24.25 8.16 -14.34
N PRO A 82 24.24 9.11 -15.30
CA PRO A 82 23.74 10.47 -15.07
C PRO A 82 22.21 10.55 -15.17
N LEU A 83 21.57 10.97 -14.08
CA LEU A 83 20.14 11.26 -14.01
C LEU A 83 19.85 12.68 -14.54
N THR A 84 19.10 12.75 -15.63
CA THR A 84 18.13 13.82 -15.88
C THR A 84 16.81 13.48 -15.18
N ASP A 85 16.07 14.55 -14.87
CA ASP A 85 14.64 14.62 -14.57
C ASP A 85 14.17 14.63 -13.10
N LEU A 86 14.06 15.88 -12.63
CA LEU A 86 12.86 16.55 -12.13
C LEU A 86 11.63 15.67 -11.81
N ALA A 87 11.14 15.79 -10.57
CA ALA A 87 9.72 15.74 -10.28
C ALA A 87 9.36 16.90 -9.34
N THR A 88 8.35 17.66 -9.77
CA THR A 88 7.71 18.76 -9.03
C THR A 88 6.36 18.23 -8.55
N GLU A 89 5.99 18.50 -7.30
CA GLU A 89 4.59 18.33 -6.87
C GLU A 89 4.19 19.44 -5.89
N GLN A 90 2.94 19.87 -6.05
CA GLN A 90 2.24 21.03 -5.51
C GLN A 90 1.08 20.51 -4.66
N ILE A 91 0.88 21.01 -3.44
CA ILE A 91 -0.37 20.79 -2.67
C ILE A 91 -0.77 22.08 -1.95
N ASP A 92 -2.07 22.36 -2.05
CA ASP A 92 -2.80 23.57 -1.68
C ASP A 92 -2.82 23.94 -0.19
N GLY A 93 -3.00 25.23 0.05
CA GLY A 93 -3.03 25.86 1.36
C GLY A 93 -4.43 25.97 1.98
N ILE A 94 -4.45 26.06 3.30
CA ILE A 94 -5.51 26.71 4.07
C ILE A 94 -4.85 27.91 4.76
N GLY A 95 -5.36 29.11 4.51
CA GLY A 95 -4.93 30.34 5.16
C GLY A 95 -5.95 31.44 4.95
N ASP A 96 -6.69 31.73 6.01
CA ASP A 96 -7.57 32.88 6.17
C ASP A 96 -6.80 34.21 6.21
N GLU A 97 -7.56 35.28 6.00
CA GLU A 97 -7.25 36.65 5.57
C GLU A 97 -6.22 37.48 6.39
N SER A 98 -5.50 38.40 5.70
CA SER A 98 -5.67 39.89 5.73
C SER A 98 -4.37 40.66 5.34
N PRO A 99 -4.36 41.98 5.04
CA PRO A 99 -3.94 42.48 3.72
C PRO A 99 -2.74 43.44 3.74
N HIS A 100 -2.03 43.60 2.62
CA HIS A 100 -1.42 44.88 2.20
C HIS A 100 -0.96 44.85 0.73
N ALA A 101 -0.89 46.05 0.14
CA ALA A 101 -0.97 46.33 -1.29
C ALA A 101 0.38 46.46 -2.04
N ALA A 102 0.29 46.21 -3.36
CA ALA A 102 0.97 46.82 -4.53
C ALA A 102 2.51 46.74 -4.77
N ALA A 103 2.90 45.88 -5.75
CA ALA A 103 3.64 46.09 -7.04
C ALA A 103 4.94 46.97 -7.16
N PRO A 104 5.69 46.95 -8.30
CA PRO A 104 6.34 45.84 -9.05
C PRO A 104 7.84 46.14 -9.42
N ALA A 105 8.46 45.32 -10.31
CA ALA A 105 9.80 45.42 -10.98
C ALA A 105 10.88 44.47 -10.39
N ASP A 106 11.87 43.88 -11.09
CA ASP A 106 12.34 43.75 -12.47
C ASP A 106 13.42 42.63 -12.46
N ARG A 107 13.76 42.08 -13.63
CA ARG A 107 14.87 41.19 -14.02
C ARG A 107 15.94 40.82 -12.98
N SER A 108 16.27 39.52 -12.84
CA SER A 108 17.50 38.95 -13.44
C SER A 108 17.88 37.54 -12.91
N LYS A 109 18.48 36.75 -13.81
CA LYS A 109 19.47 35.68 -13.58
C LYS A 109 19.00 34.37 -12.94
N THR A 110 18.78 33.37 -13.79
CA THR A 110 18.95 31.96 -13.47
C THR A 110 20.40 31.75 -12.98
N ARG A 111 20.58 31.58 -11.67
CA ARG A 111 21.84 31.15 -11.05
C ARG A 111 21.55 29.89 -10.26
N THR A 112 21.97 28.76 -10.80
CA THR A 112 22.05 27.49 -10.07
C THR A 112 22.98 27.69 -8.87
N ARG A 113 22.45 27.55 -7.64
CA ARG A 113 23.29 27.51 -6.44
C ARG A 113 23.13 26.18 -5.72
N ARG A 114 24.22 25.41 -5.73
CA ARG A 114 24.45 24.22 -4.91
C ARG A 114 24.65 24.65 -3.46
N CYS A 115 24.08 23.91 -2.52
CA CYS A 115 24.59 23.89 -1.15
C CYS A 115 25.91 23.11 -1.15
N VAL A 116 27.04 23.81 -1.04
CA VAL A 116 28.35 23.21 -0.84
C VAL A 116 28.69 23.31 0.64
N SER A 117 28.67 22.18 1.34
CA SER A 117 29.39 22.03 2.61
C SER A 117 30.88 21.99 2.29
N HIS A 118 31.61 23.04 2.65
CA HIS A 118 33.08 23.06 2.58
C HIS A 118 33.65 22.37 3.82
N SER A 119 33.74 21.04 3.77
CA SER A 119 34.71 20.20 4.49
C SER A 119 34.42 18.74 4.10
N PHE A 120 35.38 18.10 3.43
CA PHE A 120 35.45 16.66 3.10
C PHE A 120 34.12 15.89 3.07
N GLY A 121 33.51 15.91 1.88
CA GLY A 121 32.81 14.78 1.24
C GLY A 121 31.85 13.96 2.09
N ILE A 122 30.60 14.40 2.18
CA ILE A 122 29.38 13.66 1.79
C ILE A 122 28.21 14.64 2.00
N VAL A 123 27.54 15.04 0.92
CA VAL A 123 26.29 15.79 0.98
C VAL A 123 25.16 14.76 1.08
N THR A 124 24.64 14.54 2.29
CA THR A 124 23.47 13.68 2.50
C THR A 124 22.20 14.50 2.30
N THR A 125 21.63 14.44 1.10
CA THR A 125 20.30 15.00 0.83
C THR A 125 19.24 14.07 1.43
N CYS A 126 18.58 14.49 2.50
CA CYS A 126 17.46 13.76 3.08
C CYS A 126 16.18 14.13 2.33
N PHE A 127 15.66 13.20 1.53
CA PHE A 127 14.35 13.33 0.90
C PHE A 127 13.28 12.77 1.84
N MET A 128 12.22 13.52 2.10
CA MET A 128 10.99 12.92 2.64
C MET A 128 10.42 12.06 1.53
N MET A 129 10.64 10.75 1.61
CA MET A 129 10.03 9.81 0.68
C MET A 129 8.54 9.75 1.02
N SER A 130 7.68 10.02 0.04
CA SER A 130 6.28 9.64 0.09
C SER A 130 6.19 8.13 0.34
N ASP A 131 5.15 7.71 1.06
CA ASP A 131 4.91 6.29 1.28
C ASP A 131 4.83 5.57 -0.08
N PRO A 132 5.51 4.43 -0.26
CA PRO A 132 5.58 3.79 -1.55
C PRO A 132 4.17 3.41 -2.02
N LYS A 133 3.76 3.92 -3.18
CA LYS A 133 2.49 3.60 -3.83
C LYS A 133 2.67 2.40 -4.76
N ASN A 134 1.60 1.64 -4.94
CA ASN A 134 1.50 0.61 -5.96
C ASN A 134 0.56 1.14 -7.06
N SER A 135 0.85 0.83 -8.32
CA SER A 135 0.10 1.32 -9.48
C SER A 135 -0.33 0.15 -10.37
N ILE A 136 -1.57 0.20 -10.85
CA ILE A 136 -2.11 -0.72 -11.85
C ILE A 136 -2.47 0.11 -13.08
N TYR A 137 -1.81 -0.14 -14.20
CA TYR A 137 -2.11 0.47 -15.48
C TYR A 137 -3.05 -0.43 -16.27
N VAL A 138 -4.14 0.13 -16.78
CA VAL A 138 -5.07 -0.56 -17.68
C VAL A 138 -4.98 0.07 -19.06
N ILE A 139 -4.53 -0.70 -20.05
CA ILE A 139 -4.43 -0.31 -21.46
C ILE A 139 -5.60 -0.95 -22.20
N ASN A 140 -6.45 -0.13 -22.81
CA ASN A 140 -7.62 -0.62 -23.52
C ASN A 140 -7.36 -0.70 -25.03
N ASN A 141 -7.14 -1.91 -25.54
CA ASN A 141 -7.03 -2.20 -26.98
C ASN A 141 -8.21 -3.04 -27.50
N SER A 142 -9.35 -3.04 -26.81
CA SER A 142 -10.50 -3.90 -27.14
C SER A 142 -11.29 -3.50 -28.40
N GLY A 143 -10.85 -2.49 -29.13
CA GLY A 143 -11.54 -1.94 -30.30
C GLY A 143 -12.67 -0.97 -29.95
N ARG A 144 -13.01 -0.79 -28.67
CA ARG A 144 -14.05 0.15 -28.21
C ARG A 144 -13.75 0.72 -26.83
N GLN A 145 -14.47 1.77 -26.44
CA GLN A 145 -14.43 2.28 -25.07
C GLN A 145 -14.94 1.21 -24.08
N GLN A 146 -14.27 1.07 -22.94
CA GLN A 146 -14.60 0.11 -21.91
C GLN A 146 -14.64 0.76 -20.52
N SER A 147 -15.42 0.18 -19.63
CA SER A 147 -15.43 0.52 -18.21
C SER A 147 -14.74 -0.57 -17.41
N TYR A 148 -13.97 -0.17 -16.41
CA TYR A 148 -13.21 -1.06 -15.55
C TYR A 148 -13.50 -0.73 -14.09
N ALA A 149 -13.50 -1.76 -13.26
CA ALA A 149 -13.59 -1.62 -11.81
C ALA A 149 -12.42 -2.34 -11.14
N LEU A 150 -11.92 -1.74 -10.07
CA LEU A 150 -10.87 -2.29 -9.20
C LEU A 150 -11.50 -2.69 -7.86
N PHE A 151 -11.19 -3.88 -7.39
CA PHE A 151 -11.51 -4.33 -6.04
C PHE A 151 -10.39 -5.23 -5.50
N ASN A 152 -10.31 -5.39 -4.18
CA ASN A 152 -9.30 -6.25 -3.54
C ASN A 152 -9.80 -7.69 -3.42
N ASP A 153 -8.86 -8.62 -3.28
CA ASP A 153 -9.15 -9.96 -2.80
C ASP A 153 -9.58 -9.95 -1.34
N LEU A 154 -10.26 -11.03 -0.92
CA LEU A 154 -10.73 -11.15 0.45
C LEU A 154 -9.54 -11.05 1.42
N PRO A 155 -9.64 -10.21 2.47
CA PRO A 155 -8.64 -10.21 3.52
C PRO A 155 -8.68 -11.55 4.25
N ARG A 156 -7.56 -11.93 4.84
CA ARG A 156 -7.55 -13.07 5.76
C ARG A 156 -8.06 -12.61 7.11
N LEU A 157 -9.07 -13.30 7.63
CA LEU A 157 -9.67 -13.03 8.92
C LEU A 157 -9.23 -14.09 9.94
N PHE A 158 -8.92 -13.64 11.15
CA PHE A 158 -8.71 -14.49 12.32
C PHE A 158 -9.68 -14.07 13.44
N GLY A 159 -10.03 -15.02 14.30
CA GLY A 159 -10.96 -14.83 15.43
C GLY A 159 -12.35 -15.40 15.17
N GLU A 160 -12.81 -15.41 13.92
CA GLU A 160 -14.09 -16.00 13.54
C GLU A 160 -13.99 -16.69 12.17
N ALA A 161 -14.03 -18.02 12.16
CA ALA A 161 -13.79 -18.81 10.93
C ALA A 161 -14.93 -18.72 9.91
N ASP A 162 -16.16 -18.48 10.38
CA ASP A 162 -17.38 -18.56 9.56
C ASP A 162 -18.01 -17.20 9.27
N ALA A 163 -17.27 -16.10 9.49
CA ALA A 163 -17.77 -14.78 9.16
C ALA A 163 -17.87 -14.60 7.64
N GLU A 164 -19.04 -14.18 7.16
CA GLU A 164 -19.22 -13.82 5.76
C GLU A 164 -18.59 -12.45 5.51
N ILE A 165 -17.55 -12.42 4.67
CA ILE A 165 -16.79 -11.23 4.33
C ILE A 165 -17.14 -10.82 2.90
N TRP A 166 -17.41 -9.52 2.74
CA TRP A 166 -17.70 -8.89 1.47
C TRP A 166 -16.55 -7.96 1.10
N THR A 167 -16.31 -7.79 -0.20
CA THR A 167 -15.41 -6.76 -0.72
C THR A 167 -16.22 -5.70 -1.45
N SER A 168 -15.65 -4.52 -1.70
CA SER A 168 -16.30 -3.50 -2.53
C SER A 168 -15.45 -3.07 -3.71
N VAL A 169 -16.12 -2.57 -4.74
CA VAL A 169 -15.47 -1.78 -5.79
C VAL A 169 -14.83 -0.54 -5.17
N LEU A 170 -13.51 -0.47 -5.24
CA LEU A 170 -12.69 0.60 -4.69
C LEU A 170 -12.66 1.81 -5.63
N ALA A 171 -12.55 1.54 -6.93
CA ALA A 171 -12.44 2.57 -7.96
C ALA A 171 -13.03 2.07 -9.28
N VAL A 172 -13.52 3.00 -10.09
CA VAL A 172 -14.01 2.75 -11.45
C VAL A 172 -13.38 3.75 -12.41
N CYS A 173 -13.15 3.33 -13.64
CA CYS A 173 -12.71 4.22 -14.72
C CYS A 173 -13.34 3.82 -16.06
N THR A 174 -13.42 4.77 -16.98
CA THR A 174 -13.79 4.50 -18.37
C THR A 174 -12.61 4.89 -19.26
N VAL A 175 -12.13 3.96 -20.08
CA VAL A 175 -10.92 4.13 -20.89
C VAL A 175 -11.30 4.01 -22.37
N PRO A 176 -11.05 5.04 -23.20
CA PRO A 176 -11.21 4.95 -24.65
C PRO A 176 -10.33 3.86 -25.26
N ASN A 177 -10.68 3.39 -26.46
CA ASN A 177 -9.82 2.46 -27.21
C ASN A 177 -8.50 3.14 -27.59
N GLY A 178 -7.38 2.43 -27.43
CA GLY A 178 -6.02 2.93 -27.65
C GLY A 178 -5.47 3.80 -26.53
N SER A 179 -6.19 3.96 -25.41
CA SER A 179 -5.79 4.76 -24.27
C SER A 179 -5.47 3.91 -23.04
N GLN A 180 -4.91 4.55 -22.01
CA GLN A 180 -4.64 3.93 -20.72
C GLN A 180 -5.19 4.75 -19.55
N ASN A 181 -5.41 4.08 -18.41
CA ASN A 181 -5.69 4.70 -17.12
C ASN A 181 -4.83 4.05 -16.02
N GLU A 182 -4.57 4.79 -14.93
CA GLU A 182 -3.87 4.29 -13.75
C GLU A 182 -4.84 4.19 -12.57
N PHE A 183 -4.78 3.07 -11.84
CA PHE A 183 -5.27 2.97 -10.48
C PHE A 183 -4.09 3.04 -9.52
N THR A 184 -4.15 3.97 -8.57
CA THR A 184 -3.13 4.11 -7.53
C THR A 184 -3.62 3.52 -6.22
N ILE A 185 -2.82 2.63 -5.64
CA ILE A 185 -3.07 1.92 -4.39
C ILE A 185 -2.11 2.47 -3.33
N GLU A 186 -2.68 2.99 -2.26
CA GLU A 186 -1.92 3.44 -1.11
C GLU A 186 -1.61 2.27 -0.18
N LYS A 187 -0.41 2.24 0.40
CA LYS A 187 -0.06 1.22 1.40
C LYS A 187 -0.62 1.50 2.79
N GLN A 188 -1.20 2.68 2.99
CA GLN A 188 -1.78 3.02 4.28
C GLN A 188 -3.12 2.29 4.45
N CYS A 189 -3.19 1.43 5.47
CA CYS A 189 -4.42 0.74 5.83
C CYS A 189 -5.22 1.54 6.87
N TYR A 190 -6.54 1.41 6.79
CA TYR A 190 -7.49 1.98 7.74
C TYR A 190 -8.40 0.87 8.24
N ALA A 191 -8.76 0.89 9.53
CA ALA A 191 -9.91 0.15 10.02
C ALA A 191 -11.18 0.96 9.72
N PHE A 192 -12.27 0.26 9.43
CA PHE A 192 -13.57 0.84 9.12
C PHE A 192 -14.62 0.37 10.12
N VAL A 193 -15.52 1.28 10.50
CA VAL A 193 -16.74 1.01 11.25
C VAL A 193 -17.86 1.87 10.70
N GLY A 194 -19.07 1.33 10.59
CA GLY A 194 -20.21 2.11 10.14
C GLY A 194 -21.49 1.30 10.03
N ALA A 195 -22.47 1.90 9.38
CA ALA A 195 -23.70 1.25 8.98
C ALA A 195 -23.93 1.46 7.48
N SER A 196 -24.64 0.52 6.83
CA SER A 196 -25.08 0.66 5.44
C SER A 196 -26.56 1.01 5.39
N ASN A 197 -26.96 1.82 4.41
CA ASN A 197 -28.38 2.11 4.15
C ASN A 197 -29.16 0.88 3.64
N THR A 198 -28.45 -0.09 3.08
CA THR A 198 -28.99 -1.32 2.49
C THR A 198 -28.35 -2.54 3.14
N ALA A 199 -29.02 -3.69 3.00
CA ALA A 199 -28.42 -4.96 3.34
C ALA A 199 -27.06 -5.12 2.65
N VAL A 200 -26.10 -5.67 3.40
CA VAL A 200 -24.67 -5.86 3.07
C VAL A 200 -24.46 -6.49 1.67
N SER A 201 -25.40 -7.31 1.22
CA SER A 201 -25.41 -8.02 -0.08
C SER A 201 -25.70 -7.16 -1.30
N SER A 202 -26.22 -5.93 -1.14
CA SER A 202 -26.76 -5.13 -2.26
C SER A 202 -25.89 -3.95 -2.69
N GLY A 203 -24.63 -3.90 -2.23
CA GLY A 203 -23.74 -2.76 -2.44
C GLY A 203 -23.94 -1.67 -1.40
N VAL A 204 -22.84 -1.16 -0.86
CA VAL A 204 -22.84 -0.23 0.27
C VAL A 204 -22.82 1.20 -0.26
N THR A 205 -23.98 1.82 -0.38
CA THR A 205 -24.12 3.24 -0.71
C THR A 205 -24.67 4.03 0.49
N GLY A 206 -23.74 4.57 1.28
CA GLY A 206 -24.02 5.56 2.32
C GLY A 206 -24.37 5.02 3.71
N GLY A 207 -23.99 5.82 4.72
CA GLY A 207 -24.23 5.60 6.15
C GLY A 207 -23.18 6.33 7.01
N VAL A 208 -23.31 6.28 8.34
CA VAL A 208 -22.30 6.84 9.28
C VAL A 208 -20.99 6.06 9.12
N ARG A 209 -19.86 6.76 8.99
CA ARG A 209 -18.55 6.17 8.72
C ARG A 209 -17.50 6.68 9.71
N GLY A 210 -16.88 5.76 10.42
CA GLY A 210 -15.64 5.97 11.14
C GLY A 210 -14.49 5.25 10.44
N GLN A 211 -13.36 5.94 10.29
CA GLN A 211 -12.10 5.30 9.90
C GLN A 211 -11.00 5.66 10.89
N ARG A 212 -10.15 4.68 11.20
CA ARG A 212 -8.93 4.90 11.98
C ARG A 212 -7.73 4.34 11.25
N LYS A 213 -6.66 5.14 11.20
CA LYS A 213 -5.38 4.71 10.67
C LYS A 213 -4.85 3.53 11.50
N VAL A 214 -4.44 2.44 10.86
CA VAL A 214 -3.88 1.27 11.55
C VAL A 214 -2.47 0.98 11.08
N ILE A 215 -1.71 0.33 11.96
CA ILE A 215 -0.38 -0.21 11.67
C ILE A 215 -0.52 -1.72 11.70
N LEU A 216 -0.10 -2.40 10.63
CA LEU A 216 -0.10 -3.86 10.60
C LEU A 216 1.02 -4.40 11.48
N GLY A 217 0.81 -5.56 12.09
CA GLY A 217 1.87 -6.27 12.79
C GLY A 217 3.01 -6.63 11.85
N ILE A 218 4.22 -6.75 12.37
CA ILE A 218 5.43 -7.08 11.60
C ILE A 218 6.14 -8.22 12.29
N LYS A 219 6.61 -9.19 11.49
CA LYS A 219 7.57 -10.20 11.91
C LYS A 219 8.91 -9.90 11.25
N ALA A 220 9.91 -9.58 12.04
CA ALA A 220 11.26 -9.33 11.55
C ALA A 220 11.97 -10.65 11.17
N LEU A 221 13.11 -10.55 10.49
CA LEU A 221 13.90 -11.72 10.05
C LEU A 221 14.49 -12.52 11.21
N ASP A 222 14.66 -11.88 12.37
CA ASP A 222 15.10 -12.50 13.62
C ASP A 222 13.93 -13.11 14.41
N GLU A 223 12.76 -13.27 13.78
CA GLU A 223 11.53 -13.77 14.36
C GLU A 223 10.88 -12.83 15.41
N THR A 224 11.45 -11.65 15.67
CA THR A 224 10.86 -10.67 16.59
C THR A 224 9.53 -10.15 16.04
N ILE A 225 8.49 -10.20 16.87
CA ILE A 225 7.14 -9.72 16.52
C ILE A 225 6.92 -8.32 17.09
N THR A 226 6.53 -7.40 16.21
CA THR A 226 5.89 -6.14 16.58
C THR A 226 4.39 -6.26 16.31
N TYR A 227 3.58 -6.22 17.36
CA TYR A 227 2.12 -6.33 17.20
C TYR A 227 1.52 -5.11 16.51
N GLY A 228 0.49 -5.36 15.71
CA GLY A 228 -0.26 -4.32 15.00
C GLY A 228 -1.23 -3.57 15.91
N THR A 229 -1.84 -2.52 15.38
CA THR A 229 -2.86 -1.73 16.08
C THR A 229 -4.04 -2.59 16.51
N THR A 230 -4.51 -2.37 17.73
CA THR A 230 -5.77 -2.90 18.25
C THR A 230 -6.73 -1.74 18.53
N LEU A 231 -7.96 -1.83 18.05
CA LEU A 231 -9.01 -0.83 18.24
C LEU A 231 -10.18 -1.45 19.01
N GLN A 232 -10.78 -0.69 19.93
CA GLN A 232 -12.06 -1.05 20.54
C GLN A 232 -13.21 -0.46 19.72
N MET A 233 -14.21 -1.28 19.44
CA MET A 233 -15.46 -0.89 18.82
C MET A 233 -16.61 -1.17 19.79
N ASP A 234 -17.55 -0.23 19.87
CA ASP A 234 -18.78 -0.36 20.66
C ASP A 234 -19.94 0.31 19.93
N VAL A 235 -21.15 0.10 20.44
CA VAL A 235 -22.37 0.76 20.00
C VAL A 235 -22.72 1.83 21.03
N VAL A 236 -22.62 3.09 20.62
CA VAL A 236 -22.92 4.23 21.49
C VAL A 236 -24.07 4.99 20.86
N GLU A 237 -25.11 5.25 21.66
CA GLU A 237 -26.32 5.95 21.19
C GLU A 237 -26.94 5.27 19.94
N GLY A 238 -26.86 3.94 19.87
CA GLY A 238 -27.40 3.13 18.77
C GLY A 238 -26.56 3.13 17.48
N ALA A 239 -25.36 3.72 17.50
CA ALA A 239 -24.46 3.75 16.34
C ALA A 239 -23.12 3.04 16.64
N PRO A 240 -22.63 2.18 15.74
CA PRO A 240 -21.34 1.53 15.89
C PRO A 240 -20.22 2.55 15.67
N GLN A 241 -19.25 2.62 16.58
CA GLN A 241 -18.10 3.51 16.46
C GLN A 241 -16.85 2.96 17.14
N PHE A 242 -15.68 3.49 16.75
CA PHE A 242 -14.44 3.21 17.46
C PHE A 242 -14.36 4.09 18.70
N LEU A 243 -14.06 3.49 19.85
CA LEU A 243 -13.82 4.24 21.07
C LEU A 243 -12.50 5.03 20.98
N PRO A 244 -12.38 6.17 21.68
CA PRO A 244 -11.16 6.97 21.68
C PRO A 244 -9.98 6.27 22.34
N GLU A 245 -10.23 5.37 23.28
CA GLU A 245 -9.23 4.66 24.06
C GLU A 245 -8.28 3.83 23.18
N GLU A 246 -6.97 3.96 23.44
CA GLU A 246 -5.95 3.15 22.79
C GLU A 246 -5.75 1.85 23.56
N LEU A 247 -6.06 0.72 22.90
CA LEU A 247 -5.79 -0.60 23.46
C LEU A 247 -4.32 -0.99 23.26
N PRO A 248 -3.77 -1.85 24.14
CA PRO A 248 -2.48 -2.50 23.89
C PRO A 248 -2.49 -3.22 22.54
N LYS A 249 -1.44 -2.97 21.74
CA LYS A 249 -1.24 -3.62 20.44
C LYS A 249 -1.13 -5.13 20.61
N ALA A 250 -2.01 -5.87 19.94
CA ALA A 250 -2.07 -7.34 20.04
C ALA A 250 -2.26 -8.05 18.69
N ALA A 251 -2.46 -7.31 17.59
CA ALA A 251 -2.70 -7.92 16.29
C ALA A 251 -1.46 -8.66 15.77
N GLN A 252 -1.66 -9.84 15.19
CA GLN A 252 -0.60 -10.69 14.63
C GLN A 252 0.15 -10.02 13.46
N PRO A 253 1.35 -10.53 13.10
CA PRO A 253 2.06 -10.10 11.91
C PRO A 253 1.18 -10.06 10.65
N GLY A 254 1.20 -8.95 9.93
CA GLY A 254 0.40 -8.70 8.74
C GLY A 254 -1.03 -8.21 9.03
N ALA A 255 -1.47 -8.17 10.28
CA ALA A 255 -2.85 -7.83 10.64
C ALA A 255 -2.96 -6.60 11.55
N PHE A 256 -4.16 -6.03 11.61
CA PHE A 256 -4.63 -5.18 12.70
C PHE A 256 -5.84 -5.85 13.37
N GLU A 257 -6.25 -5.37 14.56
CA GLU A 257 -7.32 -5.98 15.34
C GLU A 257 -8.44 -4.97 15.63
N ILE A 258 -9.69 -5.42 15.48
CA ILE A 258 -10.89 -4.75 15.98
C ILE A 258 -11.50 -5.65 17.06
N ARG A 259 -11.57 -5.17 18.29
CA ARG A 259 -12.27 -5.82 19.39
C ARG A 259 -13.65 -5.21 19.57
N THR A 260 -14.68 -6.02 19.42
CA THR A 260 -16.06 -5.60 19.66
C THR A 260 -16.38 -5.71 21.14
N ALA A 261 -17.13 -4.75 21.67
CA ALA A 261 -17.63 -4.79 23.03
C ALA A 261 -18.56 -5.99 23.25
N ASP A 262 -18.68 -6.43 24.50
CA ASP A 262 -19.68 -7.43 24.89
C ASP A 262 -21.09 -6.87 24.74
N SER A 263 -22.05 -7.78 24.61
CA SER A 263 -23.47 -7.42 24.59
C SER A 263 -23.89 -6.98 25.99
N THR A 264 -24.41 -5.76 26.12
CA THR A 264 -24.97 -5.24 27.36
C THR A 264 -26.33 -4.61 27.10
N ASP A 265 -27.14 -4.43 28.15
CA ASP A 265 -28.42 -3.72 28.03
C ASP A 265 -28.22 -2.24 27.65
N GLU A 266 -27.07 -1.65 27.99
CA GLU A 266 -26.76 -0.24 27.72
C GLU A 266 -26.39 0.02 26.26
N ASN A 267 -25.55 -0.83 25.66
CA ASN A 267 -25.13 -0.69 24.26
C ASN A 267 -26.06 -1.40 23.27
N ASN A 268 -26.88 -2.34 23.74
CA ASN A 268 -27.77 -3.18 22.94
C ASN A 268 -27.05 -3.84 21.74
N PHE A 269 -25.78 -4.19 21.92
CA PHE A 269 -24.95 -4.75 20.86
C PHE A 269 -25.15 -6.26 20.74
N THR A 270 -26.17 -6.65 19.98
CA THR A 270 -26.42 -8.05 19.58
C THR A 270 -26.12 -8.26 18.11
N PHE A 271 -25.93 -9.51 17.69
CA PHE A 271 -25.71 -9.83 16.27
C PHE A 271 -26.98 -9.57 15.44
N GLU A 272 -28.14 -9.80 16.02
CA GLU A 272 -29.45 -9.52 15.44
C GLU A 272 -29.62 -8.02 15.19
N ASN A 273 -29.25 -7.18 16.16
CA ASN A 273 -29.29 -5.73 15.99
C ASN A 273 -28.26 -5.25 14.96
N ALA A 274 -27.05 -5.84 14.96
CA ALA A 274 -26.04 -5.53 13.95
C ALA A 274 -26.55 -5.84 12.53
N LYS A 275 -27.25 -6.97 12.34
CA LYS A 275 -27.90 -7.30 11.06
C LYS A 275 -29.04 -6.35 10.73
N ALA A 276 -29.95 -6.12 11.67
CA ALA A 276 -31.14 -5.30 11.46
C ALA A 276 -30.79 -3.85 11.09
N ASN A 277 -29.69 -3.33 11.64
CA ASN A 277 -29.20 -1.98 11.40
C ASN A 277 -28.06 -1.92 10.37
N ASN A 278 -27.77 -3.03 9.69
CA ASN A 278 -26.70 -3.15 8.69
C ASN A 278 -25.34 -2.61 9.18
N TRP A 279 -24.99 -2.86 10.44
CA TRP A 279 -23.70 -2.48 11.00
C TRP A 279 -22.60 -3.30 10.35
N ILE A 280 -21.50 -2.63 10.04
CA ILE A 280 -20.36 -3.22 9.36
C ILE A 280 -19.05 -2.73 9.97
N ILE A 281 -18.09 -3.64 10.03
CA ILE A 281 -16.69 -3.33 10.35
C ILE A 281 -15.78 -3.96 9.30
N GLY A 282 -14.56 -3.48 9.18
CA GLY A 282 -13.57 -4.16 8.35
C GLY A 282 -12.37 -3.31 7.95
N LEU A 283 -11.91 -3.54 6.72
CA LEU A 283 -10.82 -2.82 6.08
C LEU A 283 -11.39 -1.59 5.36
N GLY A 284 -10.93 -0.40 5.74
CA GLY A 284 -11.22 0.83 5.03
C GLY A 284 -10.55 0.88 3.66
N GLY A 285 -11.23 1.45 2.67
CA GLY A 285 -10.61 1.77 1.39
C GLY A 285 -9.73 3.03 1.48
N PHE A 286 -9.18 3.40 0.33
CA PHE A 286 -8.27 4.53 0.21
C PHE A 286 -8.98 5.86 0.49
N THR A 287 -8.23 6.82 1.01
CA THR A 287 -8.70 8.20 1.21
C THR A 287 -7.84 9.13 0.37
N ASP A 288 -8.46 10.11 -0.29
CA ASP A 288 -7.75 11.22 -0.94
C ASP A 288 -7.36 12.33 0.06
N GLY A 289 -7.46 12.05 1.36
CA GLY A 289 -7.24 12.99 2.45
C GLY A 289 -8.45 13.86 2.80
N VAL A 290 -9.48 13.90 1.94
CA VAL A 290 -10.70 14.70 2.15
C VAL A 290 -11.94 13.81 2.27
N LYS A 291 -11.97 12.72 1.51
CA LYS A 291 -13.08 11.78 1.43
C LYS A 291 -12.65 10.41 1.91
N ILE A 292 -13.51 9.83 2.74
CA ILE A 292 -13.43 8.43 3.12
C ILE A 292 -13.96 7.60 1.96
N GLY A 293 -13.09 6.84 1.31
CA GLY A 293 -13.48 5.86 0.29
C GLY A 293 -14.41 4.78 0.85
N PRO A 294 -15.03 3.95 -0.02
CA PRO A 294 -15.80 2.79 0.44
C PRO A 294 -14.90 1.85 1.27
N PRO A 295 -15.45 1.02 2.16
CA PRO A 295 -14.66 -0.05 2.76
C PRO A 295 -14.11 -0.96 1.64
N ALA A 296 -12.87 -1.40 1.79
CA ALA A 296 -12.29 -2.40 0.88
C ALA A 296 -12.88 -3.79 1.16
N ALA A 297 -13.05 -4.11 2.44
CA ALA A 297 -13.71 -5.32 2.88
C ALA A 297 -14.46 -5.10 4.17
N TYR A 298 -15.56 -5.83 4.37
CA TYR A 298 -16.43 -5.64 5.52
C TYR A 298 -17.22 -6.91 5.87
N LEU A 299 -17.66 -6.97 7.13
CA LEU A 299 -18.49 -8.03 7.69
C LEU A 299 -19.45 -7.43 8.72
N VAL A 300 -20.50 -8.19 9.08
CA VAL A 300 -21.41 -7.82 10.17
C VAL A 300 -20.76 -8.23 11.51
N PRO A 301 -20.50 -7.29 12.43
CA PRO A 301 -19.81 -7.60 13.67
C PRO A 301 -20.69 -8.38 14.66
N LYS A 302 -20.08 -9.30 15.41
CA LYS A 302 -20.66 -9.93 16.61
C LYS A 302 -20.09 -9.32 17.88
N PRO A 303 -20.85 -9.27 18.99
CA PRO A 303 -20.34 -8.79 20.27
C PRO A 303 -19.27 -9.72 20.86
N GLY A 304 -18.31 -9.15 21.60
CA GLY A 304 -17.29 -9.89 22.35
C GLY A 304 -16.25 -10.63 21.49
N ILE A 305 -16.07 -10.25 20.23
CA ILE A 305 -15.16 -10.91 19.28
C ILE A 305 -13.94 -10.02 19.00
N SER A 306 -12.77 -10.66 18.91
CA SER A 306 -11.53 -10.03 18.45
C SER A 306 -11.25 -10.43 17.00
N TYR A 307 -11.56 -9.52 16.08
CA TYR A 307 -11.32 -9.71 14.64
C TYR A 307 -9.92 -9.25 14.28
N GLN A 308 -9.04 -10.16 13.88
CA GLN A 308 -7.76 -9.78 13.28
C GLN A 308 -7.86 -9.83 11.77
N ILE A 309 -7.62 -8.70 11.12
CA ILE A 309 -7.83 -8.50 9.69
C ILE A 309 -6.45 -8.30 9.05
N GLN A 310 -6.08 -9.23 8.19
CA GLN A 310 -4.88 -9.15 7.36
C GLN A 310 -5.29 -8.74 5.93
N PRO A 311 -4.97 -7.52 5.49
CA PRO A 311 -5.24 -7.07 4.12
C PRO A 311 -4.58 -7.98 3.09
N SER A 312 -5.21 -8.11 1.92
CA SER A 312 -4.62 -8.79 0.77
C SER A 312 -3.84 -7.80 -0.09
N ASN A 313 -2.69 -8.24 -0.62
CA ASN A 313 -1.95 -7.53 -1.67
C ASN A 313 -2.38 -7.95 -3.08
N THR A 314 -3.41 -8.79 -3.17
CA THR A 314 -4.04 -9.21 -4.40
C THR A 314 -5.25 -8.34 -4.69
N TYR A 315 -5.38 -7.93 -5.95
CA TYR A 315 -6.45 -7.13 -6.50
C TYR A 315 -7.04 -7.81 -7.74
N TYR A 316 -8.23 -7.38 -8.11
CA TYR A 316 -8.89 -7.78 -9.35
C TYR A 316 -9.27 -6.55 -10.14
N VAL A 317 -9.07 -6.62 -11.45
CA VAL A 317 -9.65 -5.68 -12.41
C VAL A 317 -10.71 -6.44 -13.21
N CYS A 318 -11.91 -5.90 -13.28
CA CYS A 318 -12.97 -6.45 -14.13
C CYS A 318 -13.38 -5.47 -15.23
N VAL A 319 -13.89 -6.01 -16.34
CA VAL A 319 -14.51 -5.23 -17.42
C VAL A 319 -16.01 -5.21 -17.20
N GLY A 320 -16.60 -4.01 -17.16
CA GLY A 320 -18.04 -3.83 -16.99
C GLY A 320 -18.39 -2.49 -16.35
N LYS A 321 -19.70 -2.21 -16.30
CA LYS A 321 -20.22 -1.08 -15.52
C LYS A 321 -20.38 -1.52 -14.08
N SER A 322 -19.77 -0.76 -13.18
CA SER A 322 -19.89 -0.94 -11.73
C SER A 322 -19.93 0.43 -11.07
N GLU A 323 -20.30 0.45 -9.80
CA GLU A 323 -20.31 1.67 -8.98
C GLU A 323 -19.33 1.53 -7.82
N THR A 324 -18.62 2.61 -7.49
CA THR A 324 -17.76 2.64 -6.29
C THR A 324 -18.59 2.33 -5.04
N GLY A 325 -18.13 1.37 -4.22
CA GLY A 325 -18.84 0.87 -3.05
C GLY A 325 -19.80 -0.29 -3.33
N GLN A 326 -20.02 -0.66 -4.60
CA GLN A 326 -20.78 -1.86 -4.96
C GLN A 326 -20.11 -3.09 -4.34
N ALA A 327 -20.92 -3.96 -3.73
CA ALA A 327 -20.46 -5.19 -3.12
C ALA A 327 -20.00 -6.15 -4.22
N MET A 328 -18.83 -6.74 -4.03
CA MET A 328 -18.22 -7.69 -4.94
C MET A 328 -17.94 -8.98 -4.20
N ASN A 329 -18.32 -10.09 -4.83
CA ASN A 329 -17.82 -11.40 -4.51
C ASN A 329 -16.79 -11.76 -5.58
N GLY A 330 -15.51 -11.85 -5.20
CA GLY A 330 -14.41 -12.13 -6.14
C GLY A 330 -14.55 -13.46 -6.90
N ALA A 331 -15.48 -14.32 -6.49
CA ALA A 331 -15.83 -15.56 -7.17
C ALA A 331 -16.99 -15.44 -8.18
N ASP A 332 -17.49 -14.23 -8.47
CA ASP A 332 -18.55 -14.07 -9.47
C ASP A 332 -18.03 -14.41 -10.88
N SER A 333 -18.27 -15.66 -11.30
CA SER A 333 -17.87 -16.20 -12.59
C SER A 333 -18.49 -15.47 -13.79
N SER A 334 -19.51 -14.63 -13.56
CA SER A 334 -20.12 -13.84 -14.63
C SER A 334 -19.27 -12.64 -15.05
N LEU A 335 -18.33 -12.22 -14.22
CA LEU A 335 -17.46 -11.09 -14.49
C LEU A 335 -16.17 -11.55 -15.17
N LYS A 336 -15.80 -10.85 -16.24
CA LYS A 336 -14.46 -11.00 -16.82
C LYS A 336 -13.44 -10.30 -15.93
N VAL A 337 -12.75 -11.07 -15.12
CA VAL A 337 -11.78 -10.60 -14.12
C VAL A 337 -10.35 -11.02 -14.47
N ILE A 338 -9.37 -10.19 -14.09
CA ILE A 338 -7.96 -10.58 -14.02
C ILE A 338 -7.46 -10.40 -12.59
N LYS A 339 -6.76 -11.42 -12.07
CA LYS A 339 -6.13 -11.41 -10.75
C LYS A 339 -4.75 -10.79 -10.84
N LEU A 340 -4.45 -9.87 -9.94
CA LEU A 340 -3.24 -9.06 -9.89
C LEU A 340 -2.63 -9.18 -8.51
N ASP A 341 -1.39 -9.65 -8.40
CA ASP A 341 -0.72 -9.79 -7.12
C ASP A 341 0.55 -8.93 -7.07
N PHE A 342 0.61 -8.01 -6.12
CA PHE A 342 1.85 -7.28 -5.83
C PHE A 342 2.77 -8.17 -5.00
N ALA A 343 3.42 -9.12 -5.68
CA ALA A 343 4.52 -9.91 -5.12
C ALA A 343 5.62 -8.99 -4.57
N MET A 344 6.46 -9.53 -3.68
CA MET A 344 7.52 -8.77 -3.02
C MET A 344 8.41 -8.01 -4.01
N GLY A 345 8.22 -6.69 -4.09
CA GLY A 345 9.06 -5.78 -4.88
C GLY A 345 8.36 -5.17 -6.09
N THR A 346 7.30 -5.80 -6.62
CA THR A 346 6.53 -5.24 -7.73
C THR A 346 5.74 -4.03 -7.25
N ARG A 347 5.85 -2.92 -7.97
CA ARG A 347 5.11 -1.68 -7.67
C ARG A 347 4.16 -1.30 -8.78
N GLU A 348 4.37 -1.82 -9.98
CA GLU A 348 3.63 -1.48 -11.17
C GLU A 348 3.18 -2.79 -11.82
N LEU A 349 1.89 -2.86 -12.16
CA LEU A 349 1.30 -3.96 -12.90
C LEU A 349 0.60 -3.38 -14.12
N ILE A 350 0.82 -3.98 -15.30
CA ILE A 350 0.20 -3.54 -16.54
C ILE A 350 -0.82 -4.60 -16.97
N VAL A 351 -2.05 -4.16 -17.20
CA VAL A 351 -3.16 -4.97 -17.73
C VAL A 351 -3.48 -4.48 -19.12
N VAL A 352 -3.42 -5.38 -20.10
CA VAL A 352 -3.83 -5.10 -21.47
C VAL A 352 -5.15 -5.81 -21.75
N HIS A 353 -6.14 -5.04 -22.20
CA HIS A 353 -7.38 -5.56 -22.73
C HIS A 353 -7.29 -5.64 -24.26
N ASP A 354 -7.13 -6.84 -24.81
CA ASP A 354 -6.91 -7.05 -26.25
C ASP A 354 -8.20 -7.03 -27.10
N GLN A 355 -8.04 -7.12 -28.43
CA GLN A 355 -9.15 -7.06 -29.41
C GLN A 355 -10.05 -8.30 -29.36
N GLU A 356 -9.50 -9.43 -28.92
CA GLU A 356 -10.21 -10.68 -28.64
C GLU A 356 -11.00 -10.60 -27.33
N ASN A 357 -11.03 -9.41 -26.70
CA ASN A 357 -11.71 -9.12 -25.46
C ASN A 357 -11.17 -10.03 -24.35
N ASN A 358 -9.86 -10.22 -24.23
CA ASN A 358 -9.14 -10.84 -23.12
C ASN A 358 -8.43 -9.80 -22.24
N LEU A 359 -8.25 -10.13 -20.97
CA LEU A 359 -7.38 -9.37 -20.07
C LEU A 359 -6.10 -10.17 -19.87
N VAL A 360 -4.95 -9.56 -20.13
CA VAL A 360 -3.64 -10.17 -19.92
C VAL A 360 -2.74 -9.26 -19.10
N THR A 361 -1.95 -9.84 -18.19
CA THR A 361 -0.91 -9.12 -17.48
C THR A 361 0.36 -9.03 -18.32
N GLN A 362 1.00 -7.86 -18.31
CA GLN A 362 2.36 -7.67 -18.81
C GLN A 362 3.26 -7.36 -17.61
N LEU A 363 4.35 -8.11 -17.48
CA LEU A 363 5.39 -7.94 -16.46
C LEU A 363 6.53 -7.07 -16.98
#